data_AF-A0A7J3QAY5-F1
#
_entry.id   AF-A0A7J3QAY5-F1
#
_cell.length_a   1.000
_cell.length_b   1.000
_cell.length_c   1.000
_cell.angle_alpha   90.00
_cell.angle_beta   90.00
_cell.angle_gamma   90.00
#
_symmetry.space_group_name_H-M   'P 1'
#
loop_
_entity.id
_entity.type
_entity.pdbx_description
1 polymer ?
#
loop_
_entity_poly.entity_id
_entity_poly.type
_entity_poly.pdbx_seq_one_letter_code
_entity_poly.pdbx_strand_id
1 'polypeptide(L)'
;MCNNLCPLFKCAKNALVFSTKVIKGYTQKVAMCRLTGDQCIGYGCQFAYCDRKALLPNGNCAFTVKFKDGEDFFNELEKEELELSTRSRLVKRYSKKDIFVE
;
A
#
# COMPACT_ATOMS: atom_id res chain seq x y z
N MET A 1 2.32 -6.66 6.58
CA MET A 1 2.83 -7.59 5.57
C MET A 1 1.80 -8.67 5.25
N CYS A 2 1.62 -9.01 3.98
CA CYS A 2 0.70 -10.07 3.54
C CYS A 2 1.27 -11.45 3.88
N ASN A 3 0.40 -12.37 4.31
CA ASN A 3 0.77 -13.69 4.78
C ASN A 3 0.37 -14.76 3.75
N ASN A 4 1.29 -15.67 3.40
CA ASN A 4 1.04 -16.80 2.50
C ASN A 4 0.13 -17.90 3.10
N LEU A 5 -0.11 -17.86 4.41
CA LEU A 5 -1.11 -18.67 5.11
C LEU A 5 -2.50 -18.01 5.15
N CYS A 6 -2.64 -16.79 4.64
CA CYS A 6 -3.94 -16.11 4.58
C CYS A 6 -4.91 -16.90 3.66
N PRO A 7 -6.16 -17.14 4.05
CA PRO A 7 -7.14 -17.84 3.21
C PRO A 7 -7.39 -17.19 1.84
N LEU A 8 -7.18 -15.87 1.77
CA LEU A 8 -7.35 -15.04 0.57
C LEU A 8 -6.09 -14.99 -0.30
N PHE A 9 -4.94 -15.48 0.18
CA PHE A 9 -3.71 -15.53 -0.59
C PHE A 9 -3.74 -16.75 -1.52
N LYS A 10 -3.61 -16.52 -2.82
CA LYS A 10 -3.75 -17.53 -3.87
C LYS A 10 -2.56 -17.50 -4.83
N CYS A 11 -2.39 -18.60 -5.56
CA CYS A 11 -1.40 -18.74 -6.62
C CYS A 11 -2.10 -18.97 -7.95
N ALA A 12 -1.80 -18.18 -8.98
CA ALA A 12 -2.45 -18.27 -10.29
C ALA A 12 -2.20 -19.62 -10.99
N LYS A 13 -1.12 -20.32 -10.61
CA LYS A 13 -0.77 -21.66 -11.10
C LYS A 13 -1.28 -22.79 -10.21
N ASN A 14 -2.08 -22.50 -9.18
CA ASN A 14 -2.53 -23.48 -8.18
C ASN A 14 -1.40 -24.31 -7.54
N ALA A 15 -0.19 -23.72 -7.47
CA ALA A 15 1.00 -24.37 -6.94
C ALA A 15 1.13 -24.27 -5.42
N LEU A 16 0.40 -23.34 -4.79
CA LEU A 16 0.40 -23.13 -3.36
C LEU A 16 -0.31 -24.29 -2.65
N VAL A 17 0.42 -24.96 -1.76
CA VAL A 17 -0.13 -26.00 -0.90
C VAL A 17 0.33 -25.87 0.54
N PHE A 18 -0.45 -26.43 1.44
CA PHE A 18 -0.14 -26.42 2.87
C PHE A 18 0.31 -27.81 3.30
N SER A 19 1.49 -27.87 3.91
CA SER A 19 2.00 -29.06 4.56
C SER A 19 2.11 -28.79 6.06
N THR A 20 2.10 -29.85 6.86
CA THR A 20 2.28 -29.76 8.30
C THR A 20 3.66 -30.30 8.63
N LYS A 21 4.51 -29.49 9.26
CA LYS A 21 5.86 -29.88 9.67
C LYS A 21 5.98 -29.77 11.19
N VAL A 22 6.70 -30.70 11.80
CA VAL A 22 7.04 -30.63 13.23
C VAL A 22 8.34 -29.85 13.35
N ILE A 23 8.29 -28.69 13.99
CA ILE A 23 9.44 -27.82 14.22
C ILE A 23 9.58 -27.65 15.73
N LYS A 24 10.71 -28.09 16.29
CA LYS A 24 11.00 -28.03 17.74
C LYS A 24 9.91 -28.69 18.61
N GLY A 25 9.34 -29.80 18.13
CA GLY A 25 8.27 -30.53 18.83
C GLY A 25 6.85 -29.99 18.61
N TYR A 26 6.69 -28.85 17.94
CA TYR A 26 5.38 -28.27 17.64
C TYR A 26 4.99 -28.46 16.18
N THR A 27 3.74 -28.82 15.92
CA THR A 27 3.21 -28.92 14.57
C THR A 27 2.86 -27.53 14.03
N GLN A 28 3.46 -27.16 12.91
CA GLN A 28 3.23 -25.88 12.24
C GLN A 28 2.77 -26.11 10.80
N LYS A 29 1.79 -25.32 10.37
CA LYS A 29 1.39 -25.26 8.96
C LYS A 29 2.42 -24.44 8.18
N VAL A 30 2.92 -25.03 7.09
CA VAL A 30 3.93 -24.44 6.21
C VAL A 30 3.37 -24.36 4.81
N ALA A 31 3.43 -23.16 4.21
CA ALA A 31 3.10 -22.95 2.81
C ALA A 31 4.26 -23.42 1.92
N MET A 32 3.95 -24.28 0.95
CA MET A 32 4.89 -24.88 0.01
C MET A 32 4.46 -24.62 -1.44
N CYS A 33 5.42 -24.62 -2.35
CA CYS A 33 5.20 -24.50 -3.79
C CYS A 33 5.39 -25.87 -4.45
N ARG A 34 4.34 -26.40 -5.10
CA ARG A 34 4.41 -27.68 -5.83
C ARG A 34 5.34 -27.64 -7.05
N LEU A 35 5.53 -26.46 -7.65
CA LEU A 35 6.34 -26.34 -8.87
C LEU A 35 7.84 -26.48 -8.58
N THR A 36 8.31 -25.91 -7.47
CA THR A 36 9.73 -25.98 -7.09
C THR A 36 10.01 -27.03 -6.03
N GLY A 37 9.00 -27.44 -5.27
CA GLY A 37 9.17 -28.29 -4.09
C GLY A 37 9.57 -27.53 -2.82
N ASP A 38 9.81 -26.22 -2.92
CA ASP A 38 10.32 -25.39 -1.83
C ASP A 38 9.22 -24.66 -1.05
N GLN A 39 9.62 -23.99 0.04
CA GLN A 39 8.72 -23.11 0.78
C GLN A 39 8.22 -21.95 -0.10
N CYS A 40 6.95 -21.58 0.10
CA CYS A 40 6.35 -20.48 -0.65
C CYS A 40 6.98 -19.13 -0.25
N ILE A 41 7.55 -18.42 -1.22
CA ILE A 41 8.17 -17.10 -1.03
C ILE A 41 7.15 -15.95 -0.86
N GLY A 42 5.85 -16.24 -0.83
CA GLY A 42 4.81 -15.25 -0.59
C GLY A 42 4.68 -14.21 -1.69
N TYR A 43 4.58 -12.92 -1.32
CA TYR A 43 4.32 -11.82 -2.25
C TYR A 43 5.40 -11.64 -3.33
N GLY A 44 6.63 -12.11 -3.08
CA GLY A 44 7.72 -12.05 -4.06
C GLY A 44 7.52 -12.98 -5.26
N CYS A 45 6.53 -13.87 -5.23
CA CYS A 45 6.21 -14.73 -6.36
C CYS A 45 5.37 -13.98 -7.40
N GLN A 46 5.79 -14.01 -8.67
CA GLN A 46 5.03 -13.44 -9.80
C GLN A 46 3.61 -14.02 -9.97
N PHE A 47 3.35 -15.21 -9.42
CA PHE A 47 2.04 -15.86 -9.49
C PHE A 47 1.19 -15.63 -8.24
N ALA A 48 1.70 -14.92 -7.23
CA ALA A 48 0.98 -14.63 -6.00
C ALA A 48 -0.03 -13.51 -6.22
N TYR A 49 -1.25 -13.71 -5.75
CA TYR A 49 -2.27 -12.67 -5.74
C TYR A 49 -3.21 -12.83 -4.54
N CYS A 50 -3.93 -11.77 -4.22
CA CYS A 50 -5.03 -11.83 -3.26
C CYS A 50 -6.35 -11.94 -4.02
N ASP A 51 -7.19 -12.90 -3.60
CA ASP A 51 -8.53 -13.11 -4.17
C ASP A 51 -9.41 -11.84 -4.09
N ARG A 52 -9.25 -11.06 -3.02
CA ARG A 52 -9.93 -9.76 -2.83
C ARG A 52 -9.14 -8.55 -3.34
N LYS A 53 -8.10 -8.76 -4.17
CA LYS A 53 -7.25 -7.69 -4.72
C LYS A 53 -6.61 -6.76 -3.66
N ALA A 54 -6.38 -7.29 -2.46
CA ALA A 54 -5.81 -6.54 -1.34
C ALA A 54 -4.28 -6.70 -1.18
N LEU A 55 -3.60 -7.45 -2.07
CA LEU A 55 -2.14 -7.57 -2.03
C LEU A 55 -1.52 -6.38 -2.78
N LEU A 56 -0.82 -5.50 -2.05
CA LEU A 56 -0.12 -4.36 -2.61
C LEU A 56 1.27 -4.75 -3.15
N PRO A 57 1.84 -3.99 -4.10
CA PRO A 57 3.17 -4.27 -4.66
C PRO A 57 4.29 -4.34 -3.61
N ASN A 58 4.14 -3.58 -2.53
CA ASN A 58 5.09 -3.56 -1.41
C ASN A 58 4.97 -4.79 -0.50
N GLY A 59 4.16 -5.79 -0.87
CA GLY A 59 3.92 -6.98 -0.07
C GLY A 59 2.99 -6.77 1.12
N ASN A 60 2.31 -5.63 1.22
CA ASN A 60 1.36 -5.31 2.29
C ASN A 60 -0.08 -5.66 1.93
N CYS A 61 -0.91 -5.92 2.95
CA CYS A 61 -2.34 -6.15 2.75
C CYS A 61 -3.09 -4.82 2.91
N ALA A 62 -3.89 -4.42 1.92
CA ALA A 62 -4.68 -3.18 1.94
C ALA A 62 -5.60 -3.10 3.17
N PHE A 63 -6.14 -4.24 3.64
CA PHE A 63 -6.97 -4.29 4.84
C PHE A 63 -6.21 -4.00 6.15
N THR A 64 -4.86 -4.06 6.11
CA THR A 64 -4.01 -3.77 7.28
C THR A 64 -3.43 -2.36 7.24
N VAL A 65 -3.57 -1.64 6.12
CA VAL A 65 -3.10 -0.26 6.01
C VAL A 65 -4.11 0.61 6.75
N LYS A 66 -3.69 1.19 7.88
CA LYS A 66 -4.43 2.30 8.49
C LYS A 66 -4.19 3.52 7.61
N PHE A 67 -5.21 3.96 6.89
CA PHE A 67 -5.20 5.30 6.33
C PHE A 67 -5.15 6.27 7.51
N LYS A 68 -4.27 7.28 7.45
CA LYS A 68 -4.46 8.46 8.30
C LYS A 68 -5.83 9.00 7.91
N ASP A 69 -6.66 9.27 8.91
CA ASP A 69 -8.06 9.63 8.72
C ASP A 69 -8.18 10.71 7.64
N GLY A 70 -9.16 10.57 6.74
CA GLY A 70 -9.27 11.42 5.54
C GLY A 70 -9.31 12.92 5.85
N GLU A 71 -9.69 13.30 7.07
CA GLU A 71 -9.65 14.67 7.57
C GLU A 71 -8.27 15.33 7.40
N ASP A 72 -7.17 14.62 7.69
CA ASP A 72 -5.81 15.19 7.54
C ASP A 72 -5.48 15.51 6.08
N PHE A 73 -5.92 14.68 5.14
CA PHE A 73 -5.68 14.89 3.71
C PHE A 73 -6.50 16.07 3.15
N PHE A 74 -7.77 16.18 3.52
CA PHE A 74 -8.60 17.32 3.11
C PHE A 74 -8.11 18.63 3.74
N ASN A 75 -7.69 18.59 5.01
CA ASN A 75 -7.12 19.76 5.70
C ASN A 75 -5.80 20.25 5.06
N GLU A 76 -4.98 19.33 4.55
CA GLU A 76 -3.73 19.68 3.88
C GLU A 76 -3.98 20.30 2.49
N LEU A 77 -4.92 19.73 1.72
CA LEU A 77 -5.36 20.31 0.45
C LEU A 77 -5.97 21.71 0.62
N GLU A 78 -6.80 21.90 1.64
CA GLU A 78 -7.43 23.20 1.91
C GLU A 78 -6.40 24.27 2.31
N LYS A 79 -5.34 23.89 3.04
CA LYS A 79 -4.21 24.77 3.34
C LYS A 79 -3.44 25.18 2.09
N GLU A 80 -3.13 24.24 1.19
CA GLU A 80 -2.44 24.56 -0.07
C GLU A 80 -3.27 25.51 -0.95
N GLU A 81 -4.58 25.31 -1.01
CA GLU A 81 -5.48 26.17 -1.78
C GLU A 81 -5.58 27.59 -1.19
N LEU A 82 -5.62 27.71 0.14
CA LEU A 82 -5.55 28.99 0.84
C LEU A 82 -4.22 29.71 0.61
N GLU A 83 -3.09 29.02 0.64
CA GLU A 83 -1.77 29.59 0.35
C GLU A 83 -1.67 30.10 -1.11
N LEU A 84 -2.20 29.35 -2.07
CA LEU A 84 -2.25 29.78 -3.47
C LEU A 84 -3.15 31.01 -3.65
N SER A 85 -4.27 31.06 -2.94
CA SER A 85 -5.20 32.21 -2.95
C SER A 85 -4.56 33.47 -2.35
N THR A 86 -3.80 33.34 -1.26
CA THR A 86 -3.12 34.48 -0.62
C THR A 86 -1.97 34.97 -1.48
N ARG A 87 -1.18 34.07 -2.06
CA ARG A 87 -0.10 34.40 -3.00
C ARG A 87 -0.63 35.17 -4.22
N SER A 88 -1.75 34.74 -4.80
CA SER A 88 -2.36 35.43 -5.95
C SER A 88 -2.91 36.82 -5.57
N ARG A 89 -3.47 36.99 -4.36
CA ARG A 89 -3.89 38.30 -3.85
C ARG A 89 -2.70 39.23 -3.60
N LEU A 90 -1.60 38.71 -3.06
CA LEU A 90 -0.38 39.49 -2.85
C LEU A 90 0.21 39.96 -4.18
N VAL A 91 0.35 39.07 -5.17
CA VAL A 91 0.83 39.44 -6.52
C VAL A 91 -0.04 40.53 -7.16
N LYS A 92 -1.37 40.41 -7.07
CA LYS A 92 -2.30 41.45 -7.57
C LYS A 92 -2.15 42.80 -6.87
N ARG A 93 -1.81 42.82 -5.57
CA ARG A 93 -1.58 44.08 -4.83
C ARG A 93 -0.24 44.70 -5.16
N TYR A 94 0.82 43.89 -5.30
CA TYR A 94 2.14 44.39 -5.66
C TYR A 94 2.20 44.88 -7.11
N SER A 95 1.55 44.19 -8.05
CA SER A 95 1.46 44.62 -9.46
C SER A 95 0.72 45.95 -9.66
N LYS A 96 -0.03 46.45 -8.67
CA LYS A 96 -0.65 47.79 -8.68
C LYS A 96 0.24 48.89 -8.09
N LYS A 97 1.30 48.54 -7.36
CA LYS A 97 2.20 49.52 -6.70
C LYS A 97 3.34 49.99 -7.60
N ASP A 98 3.65 49.29 -8.68
CA ASP A 98 4.70 49.68 -9.65
C ASP A 98 4.21 50.69 -10.71
N ILE A 99 3.06 51.35 -10.50
CA ILE A 99 2.45 52.31 -11.46
C ILE A 99 2.66 53.79 -11.04
N PHE A 100 3.30 54.08 -9.90
CA PHE A 100 3.64 55.45 -9.51
C PHE A 100 5.16 55.60 -9.33
N VAL A 101 5.88 55.70 -10.44
CA VAL A 101 7.20 56.35 -10.51
C VAL A 101 7.13 57.40 -11.61
N GLU A 102 6.79 58.62 -11.22
CA GLU A 102 7.18 59.87 -11.89
C GLU A 102 7.34 60.95 -10.82
#